data_AF-A0A967SQY6-F1
#
_entry.id   AF-A0A967SQY6-F1
#
_cell.length_a   1.000
_cell.length_b   1.000
_cell.length_c   1.000
_cell.angle_alpha   90.00
_cell.angle_beta   90.00
_cell.angle_gamma   90.00
#
_symmetry.space_group_name_H-M   'P 1'
#
loop_
_entity.id
_entity.type
_entity.pdbx_description
1 polymer ?
#
loop_
_entity_poly.entity_id
_entity_poly.type
_entity_poly.pdbx_seq_one_letter_code
_entity_poly.pdbx_strand_id
1 'polypeptide(L)'
;MENIGPYPFQISHDRVTVEEAPVQFVDPKHPLLNYPNPITQEDFDGWVQERGLYFANEWDSTHYQTILSSHDPGEPPTAGGMLYAKFG
;
A
#
# COMPACT_ATOMS: atom_id res chain seq x y z
N MET A 1 2.09 12.75 -15.06
CA MET A 1 0.67 12.38 -15.25
C MET A 1 -0.14 13.37 -14.44
N GLU A 2 -1.07 14.09 -15.06
CA GLU A 2 -2.01 14.94 -14.32
C GLU A 2 -3.29 14.15 -14.05
N ASN A 3 -3.84 14.27 -12.83
CA ASN A 3 -5.14 13.71 -12.40
C ASN A 3 -5.29 12.16 -12.45
N ILE A 4 -4.36 11.42 -11.83
CA ILE A 4 -4.45 9.94 -11.74
C ILE A 4 -5.56 9.48 -10.77
N GLY A 5 -5.96 10.31 -9.81
CA GLY A 5 -6.99 9.99 -8.83
C GLY A 5 -7.81 11.19 -8.39
N PRO A 6 -8.77 10.96 -7.46
CA PRO A 6 -9.72 11.98 -7.00
C PRO A 6 -9.10 13.16 -6.24
N TYR A 7 -7.96 12.95 -5.59
CA TYR A 7 -7.19 13.97 -4.88
C TYR A 7 -5.71 13.88 -5.27
N PRO A 8 -4.90 14.93 -5.01
CA PRO A 8 -3.50 14.93 -5.41
C PRO A 8 -2.66 13.83 -4.72
N PHE A 9 -1.86 13.12 -5.51
CA PHE A 9 -0.77 12.26 -5.07
C PHE A 9 0.31 12.15 -6.15
N GLN A 10 1.51 11.72 -5.78
CA GLN A 10 2.64 11.51 -6.68
C GLN A 10 3.10 10.06 -6.64
N ILE A 11 3.37 9.53 -7.83
CA ILE A 11 3.98 8.21 -8.02
C ILE A 11 5.49 8.38 -8.05
N SER A 12 6.20 7.57 -7.28
CA SER A 12 7.66 7.54 -7.25
C SER A 12 8.23 6.37 -8.06
N HIS A 13 9.54 6.16 -7.95
CA HIS A 13 10.21 4.97 -8.48
C HIS A 13 10.51 3.96 -7.36
N ASP A 14 9.95 4.17 -6.17
CA ASP A 14 10.12 3.26 -5.04
C ASP A 14 9.44 1.94 -5.37
N ARG A 15 10.06 0.86 -4.89
CA ARG A 15 9.71 -0.51 -5.22
C ARG A 15 10.04 -1.40 -4.03
N VAL A 16 9.35 -2.53 -3.97
CA VAL A 16 9.64 -3.58 -3.00
C VAL A 16 9.75 -4.87 -3.79
N THR A 17 10.99 -5.25 -4.09
CA THR A 17 11.33 -6.28 -5.06
C THR A 17 11.58 -7.66 -4.45
N VAL A 18 11.78 -7.74 -3.14
CA VAL A 18 11.91 -9.01 -2.42
C VAL A 18 10.53 -9.62 -2.24
N GLU A 19 10.32 -10.81 -2.80
CA GLU A 19 9.02 -11.49 -2.78
C GLU A 19 8.58 -11.86 -1.35
N GLU A 20 9.53 -12.13 -0.45
CA GLU A 20 9.28 -12.42 0.96
C GLU A 20 9.18 -11.17 1.85
N ALA A 21 9.29 -9.96 1.29
CA ALA A 21 9.17 -8.74 2.07
C ALA A 21 7.81 -8.70 2.80
N PRO A 22 7.78 -8.53 4.15
CA PRO A 22 6.54 -8.60 4.91
C PRO A 22 5.58 -7.48 4.52
N VAL A 23 4.33 -7.85 4.22
CA VAL A 23 3.24 -6.88 4.09
C VAL A 23 2.70 -6.55 5.48
N GLN A 24 2.68 -5.28 5.82
CA GLN A 24 2.21 -4.77 7.11
C GLN A 24 0.87 -4.06 6.93
N PHE A 25 -0.04 -4.29 7.87
CA PHE A 25 -1.31 -3.57 7.94
C PHE A 25 -1.12 -2.28 8.72
N VAL A 26 -1.30 -1.14 8.05
CA VAL A 26 -1.11 0.19 8.66
C VAL A 26 -2.17 0.45 9.73
N ASP A 27 -3.44 0.14 9.42
CA ASP A 27 -4.53 0.06 10.39
C ASP A 27 -5.19 -1.32 10.29
N PRO A 28 -4.82 -2.29 11.14
CA PRO A 28 -5.39 -3.64 11.12
C PRO A 28 -6.90 -3.70 11.35
N LYS A 29 -7.53 -2.62 11.84
CA LYS A 29 -8.98 -2.54 12.07
C LYS A 29 -9.72 -1.92 10.88
N HIS A 30 -9.01 -1.50 9.84
CA HIS A 30 -9.63 -0.84 8.70
C HIS A 30 -10.63 -1.79 8.01
N PRO A 31 -11.82 -1.30 7.58
CA PRO A 31 -12.83 -2.15 6.97
C PRO A 31 -12.36 -2.91 5.72
N LEU A 32 -11.45 -2.32 4.94
CA LEU A 32 -10.87 -2.97 3.75
C LEU A 32 -10.08 -4.25 4.06
N LEU A 33 -9.61 -4.41 5.31
CA LEU A 33 -8.92 -5.62 5.76
C LEU A 33 -9.86 -6.60 6.48
N ASN A 34 -11.11 -6.23 6.76
CA ASN A 34 -11.95 -6.98 7.71
C ASN A 34 -13.37 -7.30 7.19
N TYR A 35 -13.79 -6.77 6.04
CA TYR A 35 -15.14 -6.99 5.52
C TYR A 35 -15.18 -7.02 3.98
N PRO A 36 -15.97 -7.93 3.36
CA PRO A 36 -16.79 -8.98 3.99
C PRO A 36 -15.98 -10.17 4.52
N ASN A 37 -14.76 -10.37 4.03
CA ASN A 37 -13.85 -11.41 4.48
C ASN A 37 -12.61 -10.76 5.10
N PRO A 38 -12.10 -11.27 6.23
CA PRO A 38 -10.84 -10.82 6.79
C PRO A 38 -9.68 -11.13 5.84
N ILE A 39 -8.78 -10.17 5.67
CA ILE A 39 -7.46 -10.34 5.07
C ILE A 39 -6.48 -10.51 6.23
N THR A 40 -5.69 -11.57 6.15
CA THR A 40 -4.69 -11.97 7.15
C THR A 40 -3.31 -12.03 6.52
N GLN A 41 -2.28 -12.32 7.32
CA GLN A 41 -0.93 -12.48 6.77
C GLN A 41 -0.80 -13.71 5.87
N GLU A 42 -1.62 -14.74 6.09
CA GLU A 42 -1.62 -15.96 5.27
C GLU A 42 -2.02 -15.67 3.81
N ASP A 43 -2.79 -14.59 3.57
CA ASP A 43 -3.18 -14.18 2.21
C ASP A 43 -2.00 -13.64 1.38
N PHE A 44 -0.86 -13.36 2.03
CA PHE A 44 0.37 -12.91 1.40
C PHE A 44 1.43 -14.01 1.27
N ASP A 45 1.12 -15.23 1.72
CA ASP A 45 2.00 -16.40 1.61
C ASP A 45 2.03 -16.96 0.19
N GLY A 46 3.18 -17.50 -0.22
CA GLY A 46 3.37 -18.08 -1.55
C GLY A 46 3.31 -17.04 -2.69
N TRP A 47 3.43 -15.75 -2.36
CA TRP A 47 3.57 -14.70 -3.36
C TRP A 47 4.80 -14.94 -4.22
N VAL A 48 4.65 -14.79 -5.53
CA VAL A 48 5.72 -14.92 -6.50
C VAL A 48 5.89 -13.56 -7.17
N GLN A 49 7.14 -13.13 -7.37
CA GLN A 49 7.52 -11.79 -7.79
C GLN A 49 7.50 -10.73 -6.67
N GLU A 50 7.78 -9.49 -7.05
CA GLU A 50 7.84 -8.33 -6.18
C GLU A 50 6.52 -7.99 -5.49
N ARG A 51 6.59 -7.33 -4.32
CA ARG A 51 5.42 -6.85 -3.57
C ARG A 51 4.79 -5.61 -4.19
N GLY A 52 5.58 -4.83 -4.93
CA GLY A 52 5.04 -3.70 -5.69
C GLY A 52 6.11 -2.88 -6.38
N LEU A 53 5.66 -2.12 -7.37
CA LEU A 53 6.44 -1.12 -8.09
C LEU A 53 5.71 0.21 -8.10
N TYR A 54 6.47 1.29 -8.21
CA TYR A 54 5.95 2.65 -8.40
C TYR A 54 4.98 3.06 -7.29
N PHE A 55 5.42 2.92 -6.05
CA PHE A 55 4.64 3.33 -4.89
C PHE A 55 4.38 4.84 -4.93
N ALA A 56 3.24 5.27 -4.37
CA ALA A 56 3.12 6.68 -4.04
C ALA A 56 4.06 7.03 -2.89
N ASN A 57 4.68 8.21 -2.93
CA ASN A 57 5.52 8.71 -1.84
C ASN A 57 5.02 10.04 -1.26
N GLU A 58 4.11 10.72 -1.97
CA GLU A 58 3.43 11.92 -1.51
C GLU A 58 1.95 11.84 -1.88
N TRP A 59 1.06 12.22 -0.95
CA TRP A 59 -0.38 12.23 -1.15
C TRP A 59 -1.05 13.21 -0.19
N ASP A 60 -2.25 13.66 -0.54
CA ASP A 60 -3.08 14.46 0.36
C ASP A 60 -3.59 13.60 1.54
N SER A 61 -2.92 13.72 2.68
CA SER A 61 -3.25 12.99 3.91
C SER A 61 -4.58 13.39 4.56
N THR A 62 -5.23 14.45 4.08
CA THR A 62 -6.58 14.81 4.49
C THR A 62 -7.61 13.86 3.91
N HIS A 63 -7.36 13.39 2.68
CA HIS A 63 -8.31 12.59 1.92
C HIS A 63 -7.89 11.12 1.79
N TYR A 64 -6.59 10.86 1.74
CA TYR A 64 -6.05 9.52 1.59
C TYR A 64 -5.60 8.90 2.92
N GLN A 65 -5.89 7.62 3.04
CA GLN A 65 -5.33 6.71 4.04
C GLN A 65 -4.55 5.61 3.32
N THR A 66 -3.42 5.20 3.89
CA THR A 66 -2.67 4.03 3.43
C THR A 66 -3.17 2.79 4.16
N ILE A 67 -3.24 1.66 3.47
CA ILE A 67 -3.76 0.41 4.04
C ILE A 67 -2.62 -0.59 4.30
N LEU A 68 -1.71 -0.70 3.36
CA LEU A 68 -0.61 -1.65 3.36
C LEU A 68 0.73 -0.91 3.37
N SER A 69 1.73 -1.47 4.02
CA SER A 69 3.11 -1.01 3.97
C SER A 69 4.04 -2.20 3.75
N SER A 70 5.09 -2.02 2.96
CA SER A 70 6.15 -3.03 2.78
C SER A 70 7.49 -2.35 2.52
N HIS A 71 8.59 -3.07 2.67
CA HIS A 71 9.93 -2.59 2.34
C HIS A 71 10.88 -3.75 2.08
N ASP A 72 11.85 -3.53 1.19
CA ASP A 72 12.96 -4.46 1.03
C ASP A 72 13.86 -4.42 2.28
N PRO A 73 14.60 -5.50 2.58
CA PRO A 73 15.45 -5.57 3.77
C PRO A 73 16.45 -4.41 3.85
N GLY A 74 16.39 -3.64 4.95
CA GLY A 74 17.26 -2.49 5.18
C GLY A 74 16.77 -1.17 4.58
N GLU A 75 15.64 -1.17 3.87
CA GLU A 75 15.01 0.02 3.32
C GLU A 75 13.91 0.57 4.25
N PRO A 76 13.56 1.87 4.16
CA PRO A 76 12.45 2.42 4.94
C PRO A 76 11.08 1.84 4.51
N PRO A 77 10.11 1.76 5.44
CA PRO A 77 8.73 1.35 5.11
C PRO A 77 8.11 2.21 4.00
N THR A 78 7.52 1.54 3.01
CA THR A 78 6.83 2.18 1.89
C THR A 78 5.33 1.87 1.97
N ALA A 79 4.51 2.90 2.24
CA ALA A 79 3.07 2.73 2.49
C ALA A 79 2.16 3.15 1.31
N GLY A 80 2.70 3.73 0.25
CA GLY A 80 1.91 4.22 -0.88
C GLY A 80 1.52 3.18 -1.92
N GLY A 81 1.60 1.90 -1.59
CA GLY A 81 1.21 0.81 -2.51
C GLY A 81 -0.31 0.66 -2.59
N MET A 82 -1.03 1.14 -1.58
CA MET A 82 -2.49 1.15 -1.55
C MET A 82 -3.00 2.43 -0.87
N LEU A 83 -3.48 3.38 -1.67
CA LEU A 83 -4.16 4.59 -1.21
C LEU A 83 -5.68 4.41 -1.25
N TYR A 84 -6.34 4.69 -0.13
CA TYR A 84 -7.80 4.68 0.01
C TYR A 84 -8.31 6.09 0.29
N ALA A 85 -9.31 6.53 -0.47
CA ALA A 85 -10.04 7.77 -0.20
C ALA A 85 -11.54 7.55 -0.39
N LYS A 86 -12.34 8.23 0.43
CA LYS A 86 -13.76 8.42 0.14
C LYS A 86 -13.90 9.57 -0.84
N PHE A 87 -14.70 9.38 -1.88
CA PHE A 87 -14.92 10.38 -2.92
C PHE A 87 -16.38 10.35 -3.36
N GLY A 88 -16.95 11.53 -3.62
CA GLY A 88 -18.37 11.73 -3.93
C GLY A 88 -19.13 12.43 -2.81
#